data_AF-A0A3A8MZI2-F1
#
_entry.id   AF-A0A3A8MZI2-F1
#
_cell.length_a   1.000
_cell.length_b   1.000
_cell.length_c   1.000
_cell.angle_alpha   90.00
_cell.angle_beta   90.00
_cell.angle_gamma   90.00
#
_symmetry.space_group_name_H-M   'P 1'
#
loop_
_entity.id
_entity.type
_entity.pdbx_description
1 polymer ?
#
loop_
_entity_poly.entity_id
_entity_poly.type
_entity_poly.pdbx_seq_one_letter_code
_entity_poly.pdbx_strand_id
1 'polypeptide(L)'
;MSERWLGEAVKVAGLPPPRAFPRNIVPDALAVLPVSFVPLEAVTSSAVRAYFARRRLSPALEEDAAQTMHGCMVAFCGKGFLFYARHDAPDEQRFTLAHELAHFVLDHLQPRKKAQAFFGDSILDVLNDQRLPTREELLTSALDGVPTKVQVHLMERDAVGSIDTGQVARSEQRADRLAFEWLAPESVAMPVLKQDPQGEQASRLQQTFGLPPSKAETYARVLRQRDGSPRFSLAVFLGEEGPR
;
A
#
# COMPACT_ATOMS: atom_id res chain seq x y z
N MET A 1 -13.16 1.88 -14.30
CA MET A 1 -11.83 1.43 -14.76
C MET A 1 -11.50 0.12 -14.07
N SER A 2 -11.00 -0.86 -14.82
CA SER A 2 -10.57 -2.15 -14.26
C SER A 2 -9.43 -1.92 -13.25
N GLU A 3 -9.59 -2.36 -11.99
CA GLU A 3 -8.53 -2.35 -10.97
C GLU A 3 -7.48 -3.44 -11.24
N ARG A 4 -7.05 -3.59 -12.50
CA ARG A 4 -6.03 -4.55 -12.90
C ARG A 4 -4.74 -4.39 -12.08
N TRP A 5 -4.37 -3.14 -11.78
CA TRP A 5 -3.21 -2.84 -10.93
C TRP A 5 -3.33 -3.44 -9.52
N LEU A 6 -4.54 -3.50 -8.95
CA LEU A 6 -4.78 -4.04 -7.60
C LEU A 6 -4.61 -5.56 -7.63
N GLY A 7 -5.18 -6.23 -8.63
CA GLY A 7 -4.99 -7.68 -8.83
C GLY A 7 -3.53 -8.05 -9.08
N GLU A 8 -2.81 -7.24 -9.86
CA GLU A 8 -1.37 -7.40 -10.05
C GLU A 8 -0.58 -7.20 -8.75
N ALA A 9 -0.97 -6.25 -7.89
CA ALA A 9 -0.33 -6.01 -6.59
C ALA A 9 -0.54 -7.16 -5.61
N VAL A 10 -1.78 -7.64 -5.49
CA VAL A 10 -2.10 -8.83 -4.68
C VAL A 10 -1.31 -10.04 -5.17
N LYS A 11 -1.26 -10.28 -6.48
CA LYS A 11 -0.50 -11.38 -7.08
C LYS A 11 1.01 -11.25 -6.83
N VAL A 12 1.57 -10.05 -6.98
CA VAL A 12 3.01 -9.80 -6.79
C VAL A 12 3.42 -9.98 -5.33
N ALA A 13 2.56 -9.58 -4.40
CA ALA A 13 2.76 -9.75 -2.97
C ALA A 13 2.72 -11.22 -2.55
N GLY A 14 1.87 -12.03 -3.19
CA GLY A 14 1.79 -13.46 -2.94
C GLY A 14 1.31 -13.83 -1.53
N LEU A 15 0.63 -12.91 -0.85
CA LEU A 15 0.07 -13.17 0.48
C LEU A 15 -1.05 -14.22 0.39
N PRO A 16 -1.13 -15.15 1.36
CA PRO A 16 -2.25 -16.08 1.43
C PRO A 16 -3.58 -15.32 1.64
N PRO A 17 -4.73 -15.94 1.30
CA PRO A 17 -6.02 -15.37 1.64
C PRO A 17 -6.21 -15.31 3.17
N PRO A 18 -6.99 -14.33 3.68
CA PRO A 18 -7.25 -14.22 5.11
C PRO A 18 -7.99 -15.46 5.63
N ARG A 19 -7.53 -16.00 6.76
CA ARG A 19 -8.16 -17.16 7.43
C ARG A 19 -9.24 -16.76 8.43
N ALA A 20 -9.11 -15.56 9.00
CA ALA A 20 -10.02 -14.99 9.99
C ALA A 20 -9.90 -13.47 9.98
N PHE A 21 -10.92 -12.80 10.54
CA PHE A 21 -10.92 -11.37 10.78
C PHE A 21 -11.11 -11.07 12.28
N PRO A 22 -10.50 -9.98 12.80
CA PRO A 22 -9.56 -9.06 12.15
C PRO A 22 -8.26 -9.74 11.70
N ARG A 23 -7.80 -9.43 10.48
CA ARG A 23 -6.60 -10.08 9.92
C ARG A 23 -5.35 -9.57 10.63
N ASN A 24 -4.45 -10.48 11.01
CA ASN A 24 -3.06 -10.12 11.34
C ASN A 24 -2.18 -10.40 10.12
N ILE A 25 -1.78 -9.34 9.40
CA ILE A 25 -1.03 -9.47 8.14
C ILE A 25 0.47 -9.75 8.34
N VAL A 26 1.00 -9.46 9.53
CA VAL A 26 2.46 -9.52 9.79
C VAL A 26 3.04 -10.91 9.57
N PRO A 27 2.47 -12.01 10.13
CA PRO A 27 3.02 -13.36 9.91
C PRO A 27 2.97 -13.77 8.44
N ASP A 28 1.88 -13.45 7.74
CA ASP A 28 1.71 -13.75 6.31
C ASP A 28 2.77 -13.04 5.47
N ALA A 29 3.02 -11.75 5.76
CA ALA A 29 4.01 -10.95 5.04
C ALA A 29 5.44 -11.40 5.31
N LEU A 30 5.80 -11.69 6.57
CA LEU A 30 7.13 -12.18 6.93
C LEU A 30 7.47 -13.53 6.30
N ALA A 31 6.46 -14.35 5.99
CA ALA A 31 6.66 -15.66 5.39
C ALA A 31 7.04 -15.59 3.90
N VAL A 32 6.63 -14.54 3.17
CA VAL A 32 6.73 -14.49 1.70
C VAL A 32 7.41 -13.25 1.14
N LEU A 33 7.61 -12.21 1.96
CA LEU A 33 8.20 -10.93 1.54
C LEU A 33 9.47 -10.60 2.33
N PRO A 34 10.47 -9.96 1.70
CA PRO A 34 11.71 -9.54 2.35
C PRO A 34 11.50 -8.24 3.16
N VAL A 35 10.57 -8.27 4.11
CA VAL A 35 10.20 -7.12 4.94
C VAL A 35 10.54 -7.35 6.40
N SER A 36 10.67 -6.26 7.15
CA SER A 36 10.82 -6.26 8.60
C SER A 36 9.90 -5.22 9.20
N PHE A 37 9.09 -5.63 10.18
CA PHE A 37 8.22 -4.73 10.93
C PHE A 37 8.95 -4.26 12.18
N VAL A 38 9.06 -2.95 12.35
CA VAL A 38 9.90 -2.33 13.38
C VAL A 38 9.05 -1.40 14.25
N PRO A 39 8.71 -1.82 15.47
CA PRO A 39 8.02 -0.92 16.39
C PRO A 39 8.96 0.19 16.85
N LEU A 40 8.46 1.42 16.86
CA LEU A 40 9.11 2.58 17.48
C LEU A 40 8.19 3.20 18.52
N GLU A 41 8.75 3.82 19.55
CA GLU A 41 7.97 4.57 20.54
C GLU A 41 7.24 5.75 19.88
N ALA A 42 7.93 6.46 18.97
CA ALA A 42 7.33 7.40 18.04
C ALA A 42 8.04 7.25 16.69
N VAL A 43 7.29 7.28 15.59
CA VAL A 43 7.87 7.25 14.25
C VAL A 43 8.19 8.68 13.85
N THR A 44 9.48 9.00 13.75
CA THR A 44 9.99 10.29 13.26
C THR A 44 11.15 10.02 12.32
N SER A 45 11.45 10.95 11.41
CA SER A 45 12.63 10.86 10.53
C SER A 45 13.93 10.66 11.33
N SER A 46 14.06 11.35 12.47
CA SER A 46 15.19 11.18 13.39
C SER A 46 15.27 9.78 14.02
N ALA A 47 14.14 9.19 14.42
CA ALA A 47 14.11 7.84 14.99
C ALA A 47 14.45 6.77 13.94
N VAL A 48 13.96 6.93 12.72
CA VAL A 48 14.29 6.05 11.57
C VAL A 48 15.77 6.16 11.22
N ARG A 49 16.33 7.38 11.11
CA ARG A 49 17.77 7.61 10.92
C ARG A 49 18.59 6.94 12.02
N ALA A 50 18.20 7.11 13.28
CA ALA A 50 18.89 6.49 14.42
C ALA A 50 18.86 4.95 14.36
N TYR A 51 17.75 4.36 13.90
CA TYR A 51 17.64 2.91 13.70
C TYR A 51 18.64 2.39 12.67
N PHE A 52 18.82 3.08 11.54
CA PHE A 52 19.78 2.70 10.51
C PHE A 52 21.23 3.00 10.90
N ALA A 53 21.50 4.14 11.54
CA ALA A 53 22.83 4.51 12.01
C ALA A 53 23.42 3.46 12.97
N ARG A 54 22.60 2.92 13.89
CA ARG A 54 23.00 1.82 14.78
C ARG A 54 23.40 0.55 14.04
N ARG A 55 22.94 0.38 12.80
CA ARG A 55 23.25 -0.77 11.93
C ARG A 55 24.32 -0.44 10.89
N ARG A 56 24.96 0.74 10.98
CA ARG A 56 25.94 1.24 10.00
C ARG A 56 25.37 1.31 8.59
N LEU A 57 24.07 1.57 8.49
CA LEU A 57 23.36 1.82 7.25
C LEU A 57 23.02 3.31 7.18
N SER A 58 23.07 3.89 5.98
CA SER A 58 22.77 5.30 5.75
C SER A 58 21.92 5.45 4.50
N PRO A 59 20.64 5.03 4.53
CA PRO A 59 19.74 5.30 3.42
C PRO A 59 19.61 6.82 3.24
N ALA A 60 19.53 7.27 1.98
CA ALA A 60 19.21 8.66 1.66
C ALA A 60 17.77 8.94 2.09
N LEU A 61 17.61 9.54 3.27
CA LEU A 61 16.31 10.00 3.79
C LEU A 61 16.23 11.51 3.59
N GLU A 62 15.11 12.00 3.06
CA GLU A 62 14.85 13.44 2.92
C GLU A 62 14.76 14.13 4.29
N GLU A 63 15.05 15.43 4.33
CA GLU A 63 15.20 16.22 5.55
C GLU A 63 13.94 16.24 6.45
N ASP A 64 14.19 16.48 7.74
CA ASP A 64 13.24 16.32 8.85
C ASP A 64 11.90 17.06 8.64
N ALA A 65 10.83 16.29 8.40
CA ALA A 65 9.54 16.67 8.94
C ALA A 65 9.58 16.42 10.45
N ALA A 66 9.55 17.48 11.26
CA ALA A 66 9.50 17.41 12.73
C ALA A 66 8.20 16.76 13.28
N GLN A 67 7.34 16.23 12.39
CA GLN A 67 6.06 15.66 12.73
C GLN A 67 6.21 14.18 13.05
N THR A 68 5.57 13.77 14.14
CA THR A 68 5.35 12.36 14.47
C THR A 68 4.49 11.70 13.41
N MET A 69 4.74 10.44 13.06
CA MET A 69 4.04 9.68 12.03
C MET A 69 3.39 8.43 12.64
N HIS A 70 2.37 7.87 12.00
CA HIS A 70 1.82 6.56 12.37
C HIS A 70 2.73 5.42 11.88
N GLY A 71 3.26 5.56 10.67
CA GLY A 71 4.15 4.58 10.04
C GLY A 71 5.18 5.23 9.12
N CYS A 72 6.14 4.43 8.68
CA CYS A 72 7.08 4.81 7.63
C CYS A 72 7.64 3.56 6.95
N MET A 73 7.69 3.55 5.62
CA MET A 73 8.31 2.51 4.82
C MET A 73 9.65 2.99 4.25
N VAL A 74 10.73 2.27 4.58
CA VAL A 74 12.04 2.46 3.97
C VAL A 74 12.43 1.19 3.24
N ALA A 75 12.68 1.30 1.94
CA ALA A 75 13.23 0.22 1.15
C ALA A 75 14.74 0.39 0.93
N PHE A 76 15.51 -0.66 1.18
CA PHE A 76 16.96 -0.66 1.02
C PHE A 76 17.45 -2.01 0.48
N CYS A 77 18.14 -2.00 -0.67
CA CYS A 77 18.71 -3.19 -1.31
C CYS A 77 17.72 -4.38 -1.45
N GLY A 78 16.50 -4.11 -1.90
CA GLY A 78 15.47 -5.14 -2.07
C GLY A 78 14.73 -5.56 -0.80
N LYS A 79 15.04 -4.96 0.35
CA LYS A 79 14.40 -5.23 1.65
C LYS A 79 13.55 -4.04 2.09
N GLY A 80 12.39 -4.31 2.68
CA GLY A 80 11.53 -3.30 3.27
C GLY A 80 11.66 -3.24 4.80
N PHE A 81 11.76 -2.04 5.35
CA PHE A 81 11.68 -1.77 6.79
C PHE A 81 10.43 -0.93 7.02
N LEU A 82 9.44 -1.52 7.70
CA LEU A 82 8.13 -0.95 7.93
C LEU A 82 8.06 -0.56 9.40
N PHE A 83 8.24 0.74 9.66
CA PHE A 83 8.19 1.31 11.00
C PHE A 83 6.74 1.64 11.37
N TYR A 84 6.39 1.47 12.64
CA TYR A 84 5.07 1.81 13.14
C TYR A 84 5.12 2.27 14.61
N ALA A 85 4.20 3.14 15.00
CA ALA A 85 4.11 3.67 16.34
C ALA A 85 3.51 2.63 17.30
N ARG A 86 4.25 2.29 18.36
CA ARG A 86 3.83 1.27 19.34
C ARG A 86 2.65 1.70 20.22
N HIS A 87 2.46 3.01 20.39
CA HIS A 87 1.42 3.57 21.24
C HIS A 87 0.08 3.73 20.51
N ASP A 88 0.04 3.48 19.19
CA ASP A 88 -1.21 3.51 18.44
C ASP A 88 -2.15 2.39 18.89
N ALA A 89 -3.46 2.62 18.75
CA ALA A 89 -4.46 1.61 19.05
C ALA A 89 -4.29 0.36 18.15
N PRO A 90 -4.71 -0.83 18.59
CA PRO A 90 -4.48 -2.07 17.82
C PRO A 90 -5.11 -2.10 16.42
N ASP A 91 -6.20 -1.38 16.19
CA ASP A 91 -6.83 -1.18 14.88
C ASP A 91 -6.00 -0.23 14.00
N GLU A 92 -5.52 0.88 14.56
CA GLU A 92 -4.59 1.81 13.88
C GLU A 92 -3.31 1.10 13.47
N GLN A 93 -2.66 0.36 14.38
CA GLN A 93 -1.46 -0.41 14.05
C GLN A 93 -1.73 -1.41 12.92
N ARG A 94 -2.87 -2.12 12.96
CA ARG A 94 -3.22 -3.09 11.92
C ARG A 94 -3.33 -2.43 10.55
N PHE A 95 -3.98 -1.28 10.48
CA PHE A 95 -4.11 -0.54 9.24
C PHE A 95 -2.77 0.00 8.76
N THR A 96 -2.03 0.68 9.63
CA THR A 96 -0.68 1.21 9.33
C THR A 96 0.24 0.12 8.80
N LEU A 97 0.32 -1.04 9.46
CA LEU A 97 1.18 -2.15 9.00
C LEU A 97 0.81 -2.64 7.59
N ALA A 98 -0.49 -2.72 7.27
CA ALA A 98 -0.96 -3.10 5.95
C ALA A 98 -0.71 -1.99 4.91
N HIS A 99 -0.84 -0.73 5.30
CA HIS A 99 -0.58 0.43 4.47
C HIS A 99 0.91 0.56 4.11
N GLU A 100 1.81 0.47 5.08
CA GLU A 100 3.26 0.50 4.82
C GLU A 100 3.71 -0.69 3.96
N LEU A 101 3.07 -1.85 4.14
CA LEU A 101 3.29 -3.00 3.27
C LEU A 101 2.80 -2.73 1.84
N ALA A 102 1.71 -1.97 1.69
CA ALA A 102 1.19 -1.60 0.38
C ALA A 102 2.18 -0.70 -0.34
N HIS A 103 2.75 0.31 0.34
CA HIS A 103 3.85 1.10 -0.20
C HIS A 103 5.04 0.24 -0.62
N PHE A 104 5.48 -0.69 0.23
CA PHE A 104 6.57 -1.60 -0.15
C PHE A 104 6.24 -2.39 -1.42
N VAL A 105 5.03 -2.91 -1.56
CA VAL A 105 4.63 -3.69 -2.74
C VAL A 105 4.53 -2.82 -3.99
N LEU A 106 3.86 -1.68 -3.89
CA LEU A 106 3.52 -0.81 -5.03
C LEU A 106 4.72 0.01 -5.51
N ASP A 107 5.51 0.53 -4.57
CA ASP A 107 6.53 1.53 -4.85
C ASP A 107 7.94 0.94 -4.88
N HIS A 108 8.13 -0.28 -4.34
CA HIS A 108 9.43 -0.96 -4.35
C HIS A 108 9.42 -2.31 -5.06
N LEU A 109 8.59 -3.27 -4.63
CA LEU A 109 8.64 -4.65 -5.12
C LEU A 109 8.16 -4.77 -6.57
N GLN A 110 7.00 -4.20 -6.90
CA GLN A 110 6.46 -4.23 -8.25
C GLN A 110 7.40 -3.58 -9.26
N PRO A 111 7.91 -2.35 -9.04
CA PRO A 111 8.79 -1.72 -9.99
C PRO A 111 10.13 -2.45 -10.13
N ARG A 112 10.67 -3.00 -9.03
CA ARG A 112 11.87 -3.84 -9.07
C ARG A 112 11.67 -5.10 -9.91
N LYS A 113 10.55 -5.82 -9.75
CA LYS A 113 10.23 -7.00 -10.56
C LYS A 113 10.05 -6.64 -12.05
N LYS A 114 9.45 -5.49 -12.35
CA LYS A 114 9.32 -4.99 -13.73
C LYS A 114 10.69 -4.69 -14.35
N ALA A 115 11.57 -4.00 -13.61
CA ALA A 115 12.92 -3.72 -14.05
C ALA A 115 13.74 -4.98 -14.28
N GLN A 116 13.69 -5.94 -13.37
CA GLN A 116 14.36 -7.23 -13.53
C GLN A 116 13.83 -8.02 -14.72
N ALA A 117 12.50 -8.04 -14.94
CA ALA A 117 11.91 -8.73 -16.09
C ALA A 117 12.30 -8.09 -17.43
N PHE A 118 12.57 -6.78 -17.45
CA PHE A 118 12.89 -6.04 -18.67
C PHE A 118 14.41 -6.02 -18.97
N PHE A 119 15.24 -5.69 -17.98
CA PHE A 119 16.69 -5.53 -18.14
C PHE A 119 17.50 -6.79 -17.77
N GLY A 120 16.87 -7.79 -17.14
CA GLY A 120 17.55 -8.96 -16.59
C GLY A 120 18.17 -8.70 -15.22
N ASP A 121 18.92 -9.68 -14.71
CA ASP A 121 19.45 -9.66 -13.33
C ASP A 121 20.54 -8.61 -13.09
N SER A 122 21.23 -8.13 -14.14
CA SER A 122 22.28 -7.11 -14.05
C SER A 122 21.77 -5.74 -13.59
N ILE A 123 20.45 -5.50 -13.69
CA ILE A 123 19.83 -4.27 -13.18
C ILE A 123 19.77 -4.25 -11.65
N LEU A 124 19.86 -5.41 -11.00
CA LEU A 124 19.79 -5.49 -9.54
C LEU A 124 20.94 -4.73 -8.88
N ASP A 125 22.11 -4.71 -9.50
CA ASP A 125 23.27 -3.93 -9.02
C ASP A 125 22.97 -2.43 -9.04
N VAL A 126 22.25 -1.94 -10.06
CA VAL A 126 21.80 -0.55 -10.14
C VAL A 126 20.74 -0.26 -9.09
N LEU A 127 19.73 -1.13 -8.98
CA LEU A 127 18.63 -0.96 -8.02
C LEU A 127 19.08 -1.15 -6.56
N ASN A 128 20.26 -1.72 -6.34
CA ASN A 128 20.90 -1.87 -5.03
C ASN A 128 22.00 -0.83 -4.79
N ASP A 129 22.14 0.16 -5.67
CA ASP A 129 23.15 1.22 -5.58
C ASP A 129 24.61 0.69 -5.52
N GLN A 130 24.84 -0.46 -6.14
CA GLN A 130 26.17 -1.10 -6.26
C GLN A 130 26.88 -0.67 -7.56
N ARG A 131 26.13 -0.10 -8.51
CA ARG A 131 26.62 0.41 -9.79
C ARG A 131 25.75 1.57 -10.27
N LEU A 132 26.34 2.56 -10.92
CA LEU A 132 25.58 3.60 -11.62
C LEU A 132 24.84 3.02 -12.85
N PRO A 133 23.62 3.50 -13.15
CA PRO A 133 22.92 3.09 -14.37
C PRO A 133 23.69 3.54 -15.62
N THR A 134 23.66 2.74 -16.68
CA THR A 134 24.19 3.13 -17.99
C THR A 134 23.28 4.16 -18.66
N ARG A 135 23.79 4.85 -19.70
CA ARG A 135 22.96 5.79 -20.49
C ARG A 135 21.78 5.08 -21.16
N GLU A 136 21.98 3.84 -21.60
CA GLU A 136 20.93 3.02 -22.21
C GLU A 136 19.86 2.66 -21.16
N GLU A 137 20.26 2.19 -19.97
CA GLU A 137 19.33 1.90 -18.86
C GLU A 137 18.51 3.14 -18.47
N LEU A 138 19.14 4.32 -18.44
CA LEU A 138 18.45 5.60 -18.17
C LEU A 138 17.47 6.01 -19.28
N LEU A 139 17.88 5.91 -20.55
CA LEU A 139 17.03 6.25 -21.68
C LEU A 139 15.79 5.34 -21.72
N THR A 140 16.02 4.03 -21.59
CA THR A 140 14.95 3.04 -21.64
C THR A 140 14.03 3.14 -20.43
N SER A 141 14.59 3.44 -19.25
CA SER A 141 13.80 3.78 -18.05
C SER A 141 12.85 4.96 -18.28
N ALA A 142 13.32 6.01 -18.94
CA ALA A 142 12.53 7.19 -19.25
C ALA A 142 11.44 6.92 -20.31
N LEU A 143 11.71 6.07 -21.30
CA LEU A 143 10.79 5.76 -22.40
C LEU A 143 9.75 4.70 -22.03
N ASP A 144 10.16 3.62 -21.36
CA ASP A 144 9.31 2.47 -21.03
C ASP A 144 8.73 2.53 -19.61
N GLY A 145 9.04 3.59 -18.86
CA GLY A 145 8.51 3.83 -17.51
C GLY A 145 8.96 2.80 -16.48
N VAL A 146 10.13 2.20 -16.69
CA VAL A 146 10.72 1.19 -15.80
C VAL A 146 11.71 1.88 -14.87
N PRO A 147 11.47 1.97 -13.56
CA PRO A 147 12.31 2.80 -12.69
C PRO A 147 13.70 2.21 -12.46
N THR A 148 14.68 3.09 -12.41
CA THR A 148 16.11 2.80 -12.15
C THR A 148 16.60 3.35 -10.81
N LYS A 149 15.72 4.00 -10.03
CA LYS A 149 16.02 4.55 -8.69
C LYS A 149 15.01 4.07 -7.65
N VAL A 150 15.48 4.01 -6.40
CA VAL A 150 14.66 3.68 -5.21
C VAL A 150 13.78 4.87 -4.85
N GLN A 151 12.49 4.61 -4.56
CA GLN A 151 11.55 5.60 -4.04
C GLN A 151 11.40 5.39 -2.52
N VAL A 152 11.55 6.46 -1.75
CA VAL A 152 11.29 6.48 -0.29
C VAL A 152 9.99 7.25 -0.07
N HIS A 153 9.08 6.70 0.72
CA HIS A 153 7.79 7.33 1.05
C HIS A 153 7.66 7.49 2.57
N LEU A 154 7.26 8.67 3.02
CA LEU A 154 7.03 9.01 4.42
C LEU A 154 5.54 9.32 4.61
N MET A 155 4.88 8.73 5.61
CA MET A 155 3.48 9.04 5.95
C MET A 155 3.42 10.04 7.11
N GLU A 156 2.87 11.23 6.91
CA GLU A 156 2.71 12.24 7.99
C GLU A 156 1.56 11.88 8.98
N ARG A 157 1.59 12.38 10.23
CA ARG A 157 0.38 12.45 11.07
C ARG A 157 -0.49 13.61 10.59
N ASP A 158 -1.76 13.34 10.39
CA ASP A 158 -2.72 14.41 10.17
C ASP A 158 -2.93 15.25 11.44
N ALA A 159 -2.73 16.57 11.29
CA ALA A 159 -3.61 17.56 11.90
C ALA A 159 -4.06 18.61 10.88
N VAL A 160 -3.19 19.07 9.97
CA VAL A 160 -3.51 19.90 8.77
C VAL A 160 -2.33 19.79 7.78
N GLY A 161 -2.01 18.58 7.29
CA GLY A 161 -0.88 18.37 6.38
C GLY A 161 -1.27 18.68 4.92
N SER A 162 -0.73 19.76 4.34
CA SER A 162 -1.00 20.06 2.93
C SER A 162 -0.25 19.08 2.02
N ILE A 163 -0.98 18.20 1.34
CA ILE A 163 -0.43 17.33 0.30
C ILE A 163 -0.06 18.21 -0.89
N ASP A 164 1.21 18.58 -0.98
CA ASP A 164 1.72 19.31 -2.14
C ASP A 164 1.98 18.27 -3.27
N THR A 165 1.22 18.40 -4.36
CA THR A 165 1.17 17.55 -5.58
C THR A 165 0.17 16.37 -5.58
N GLY A 166 -0.72 16.36 -6.60
CA GLY A 166 -1.72 15.30 -6.82
C GLY A 166 -1.15 13.91 -7.16
N GLN A 167 0.17 13.77 -7.31
CA GLN A 167 0.82 12.46 -7.47
C GLN A 167 0.96 11.73 -6.13
N VAL A 168 1.33 12.44 -5.06
CA VAL A 168 1.40 11.90 -3.70
C VAL A 168 0.02 11.40 -3.27
N ALA A 169 -1.02 12.22 -3.46
CA ALA A 169 -2.40 11.84 -3.14
C ALA A 169 -2.87 10.54 -3.84
N ARG A 170 -2.45 10.28 -5.09
CA ARG A 170 -2.78 9.04 -5.79
C ARG A 170 -1.99 7.84 -5.27
N SER A 171 -0.75 8.04 -4.82
CA SER A 171 0.04 6.98 -4.20
C SER A 171 -0.61 6.52 -2.89
N GLU A 172 -0.95 7.47 -2.02
CA GLU A 172 -1.62 7.22 -0.74
C GLU A 172 -2.96 6.49 -0.93
N GLN A 173 -3.78 6.94 -1.88
CA GLN A 173 -5.06 6.29 -2.19
C GLN A 173 -4.87 4.85 -2.68
N ARG A 174 -3.81 4.56 -3.45
CA ARG A 174 -3.51 3.20 -3.90
C ARG A 174 -3.01 2.32 -2.76
N ALA A 175 -2.18 2.88 -1.87
CA ALA A 175 -1.71 2.19 -0.67
C ALA A 175 -2.89 1.84 0.26
N ASP A 176 -3.75 2.81 0.57
CA ASP A 176 -5.00 2.61 1.32
C ASP A 176 -5.88 1.54 0.66
N ARG A 177 -6.08 1.62 -0.66
CA ARG A 177 -6.92 0.65 -1.38
C ARG A 177 -6.38 -0.78 -1.31
N LEU A 178 -5.06 -0.96 -1.43
CA LEU A 178 -4.43 -2.27 -1.30
C LEU A 178 -4.44 -2.77 0.15
N ALA A 179 -4.26 -1.89 1.13
CA ALA A 179 -4.41 -2.21 2.54
C ALA A 179 -5.83 -2.71 2.87
N PHE A 180 -6.87 -2.02 2.35
CA PHE A 180 -8.25 -2.49 2.46
C PHE A 180 -8.43 -3.87 1.83
N GLU A 181 -7.90 -4.11 0.63
CA GLU A 181 -8.04 -5.41 -0.03
C GLU A 181 -7.38 -6.54 0.77
N TRP A 182 -6.28 -6.29 1.47
CA TRP A 182 -5.67 -7.31 2.32
C TRP A 182 -6.37 -7.50 3.67
N LEU A 183 -6.85 -6.44 4.31
CA LEU A 183 -7.47 -6.50 5.64
C LEU A 183 -8.96 -6.85 5.60
N ALA A 184 -9.66 -6.38 4.57
CA ALA A 184 -11.09 -6.48 4.38
C ALA A 184 -11.40 -6.62 2.87
N PRO A 185 -11.06 -7.76 2.23
CA PRO A 185 -11.23 -7.94 0.79
C PRO A 185 -12.63 -7.54 0.32
N GLU A 186 -12.74 -6.83 -0.80
CA GLU A 186 -14.03 -6.30 -1.28
C GLU A 186 -15.08 -7.43 -1.43
N SER A 187 -14.65 -8.61 -1.86
CA SER A 187 -15.50 -9.81 -1.99
C SER A 187 -16.16 -10.25 -0.69
N VAL A 188 -15.57 -9.94 0.47
CA VAL A 188 -16.09 -10.28 1.80
C VAL A 188 -16.71 -9.06 2.48
N ALA A 189 -16.15 -7.87 2.28
CA ALA A 189 -16.66 -6.63 2.88
C ALA A 189 -17.99 -6.18 2.25
N MET A 190 -18.19 -6.39 0.95
CA MET A 190 -19.41 -5.97 0.27
C MET A 190 -20.68 -6.69 0.80
N PRO A 191 -20.71 -8.02 0.98
CA PRO A 191 -21.83 -8.69 1.65
C PRO A 191 -22.13 -8.16 3.05
N VAL A 192 -21.09 -7.90 3.86
CA VAL A 192 -21.23 -7.34 5.21
C VAL A 192 -21.89 -5.96 5.15
N LEU A 193 -21.47 -5.12 4.22
CA LEU A 193 -22.03 -3.78 4.03
C LEU A 193 -23.52 -3.80 3.60
N LYS A 194 -23.93 -4.80 2.79
CA LYS A 194 -25.31 -4.94 2.31
C LYS A 194 -26.30 -5.44 3.36
N GLN A 195 -25.82 -6.06 4.44
CA GLN A 195 -26.67 -6.58 5.50
C GLN A 195 -27.24 -5.49 6.41
N ASP A 196 -26.60 -4.32 6.46
CA ASP A 196 -26.95 -3.26 7.41
C ASP A 196 -27.46 -1.97 6.74
N PRO A 197 -28.34 -1.22 7.43
CA PRO A 197 -28.77 0.12 7.00
C PRO A 197 -27.57 1.07 6.82
N GLN A 198 -27.70 2.04 5.90
CA GLN A 198 -26.60 2.94 5.49
C GLN A 198 -25.88 3.67 6.65
N GLY A 199 -26.55 3.87 7.79
CA GLY A 199 -26.00 4.55 8.97
C GLY A 199 -24.99 3.75 9.81
N GLU A 200 -25.02 2.41 9.76
CA GLU A 200 -24.20 1.55 10.64
C GLU A 200 -23.10 0.77 9.91
N GLN A 201 -23.03 0.90 8.58
CA GLN A 201 -22.10 0.15 7.74
C GLN A 201 -20.63 0.32 8.15
N ALA A 202 -20.21 1.54 8.50
CA ALA A 202 -18.83 1.80 8.94
C ALA A 202 -18.51 1.08 10.26
N SER A 203 -19.42 1.15 11.24
CA SER A 203 -19.28 0.44 12.52
C SER A 203 -19.22 -1.07 12.33
N ARG A 204 -20.00 -1.61 11.38
CA ARG A 204 -19.94 -3.04 11.06
C ARG A 204 -18.60 -3.44 10.45
N LEU A 205 -18.07 -2.64 9.52
CA LEU A 205 -16.75 -2.87 8.94
C LEU A 205 -15.65 -2.80 10.02
N GLN A 206 -15.74 -1.84 10.93
CA GLN A 206 -14.84 -1.74 12.09
C GLN A 206 -14.90 -3.00 12.94
N GLN A 207 -16.09 -3.43 13.37
CA GLN A 207 -16.26 -4.60 14.25
C GLN A 207 -15.80 -5.90 13.58
N THR A 208 -16.10 -6.06 12.29
CA THR A 208 -15.82 -7.31 11.56
C THR A 208 -14.35 -7.41 11.18
N PHE A 209 -13.77 -6.33 10.64
CA PHE A 209 -12.42 -6.34 10.05
C PHE A 209 -11.35 -5.72 10.95
N GLY A 210 -11.74 -5.07 12.05
CA GLY A 210 -10.83 -4.37 12.96
C GLY A 210 -10.17 -3.16 12.31
N LEU A 211 -10.92 -2.43 11.47
CA LEU A 211 -10.46 -1.20 10.83
C LEU A 211 -10.63 0.00 11.77
N PRO A 212 -9.72 1.00 11.72
CA PRO A 212 -9.93 2.28 12.39
C PRO A 212 -11.23 2.96 11.96
N PRO A 213 -11.90 3.74 12.84
CA PRO A 213 -13.17 4.38 12.53
C PRO A 213 -13.15 5.21 11.24
N SER A 214 -12.16 6.09 11.08
CA SER A 214 -12.01 6.98 9.91
C SER A 214 -11.79 6.20 8.61
N LYS A 215 -11.02 5.11 8.69
CA LYS A 215 -10.75 4.22 7.54
C LYS A 215 -11.95 3.35 7.21
N ALA A 216 -12.72 2.91 8.21
CA ALA A 216 -13.96 2.17 8.00
C ALA A 216 -15.02 3.03 7.30
N GLU A 217 -15.17 4.30 7.70
CA GLU A 217 -16.07 5.26 7.03
C GLU A 217 -15.65 5.50 5.58
N THR A 218 -14.35 5.71 5.36
CA THR A 218 -13.80 5.91 4.02
C THR A 218 -14.04 4.68 3.15
N TYR A 219 -13.82 3.48 3.69
CA TYR A 219 -14.02 2.25 2.93
C TYR A 219 -15.49 1.99 2.62
N ALA A 220 -16.39 2.24 3.57
CA ALA A 220 -17.83 2.14 3.32
C ALA A 220 -18.28 3.05 2.17
N ARG A 221 -17.76 4.28 2.10
CA ARG A 221 -18.01 5.20 0.98
C ARG A 221 -17.49 4.66 -0.35
N VAL A 222 -16.27 4.11 -0.38
CA VAL A 222 -15.69 3.49 -1.59
C VAL A 222 -16.55 2.32 -2.07
N LEU A 223 -16.95 1.43 -1.17
CA LEU A 223 -17.79 0.28 -1.49
C LEU A 223 -19.17 0.70 -2.04
N ARG A 224 -19.83 1.69 -1.40
CA ARG A 224 -21.12 2.23 -1.88
C ARG A 224 -21.02 2.81 -3.29
N GLN A 225 -19.96 3.57 -3.58
CA GLN A 225 -19.75 4.13 -4.92
C GLN A 225 -19.61 3.03 -5.99
N ARG A 226 -19.03 1.88 -5.64
CA ARG A 226 -18.87 0.74 -6.56
C ARG A 226 -20.15 -0.07 -6.74
N ASP A 227 -20.96 -0.20 -5.69
CA ASP A 227 -22.26 -0.87 -5.77
C ASP A 227 -23.28 -0.02 -6.57
N GLY A 228 -23.25 1.31 -6.39
CA GLY A 228 -24.10 2.25 -7.11
C GLY A 228 -23.60 2.65 -8.50
N SER A 229 -22.35 2.33 -8.86
CA SER A 229 -21.85 2.54 -10.22
C SER A 229 -22.52 1.53 -11.14
N PRO A 230 -23.27 1.99 -12.18
CA PRO A 230 -23.86 1.05 -13.12
C PRO A 230 -22.74 0.23 -13.73
N ARG A 231 -22.80 -1.09 -13.52
CA ARG A 231 -22.04 -2.03 -14.34
C ARG A 231 -22.56 -1.82 -15.74
N PHE A 232 -21.82 -1.08 -16.57
CA PHE A 232 -22.11 -0.97 -18.00
C PHE A 232 -22.12 -2.38 -18.57
N SER A 233 -23.31 -2.96 -18.65
CA SER A 233 -23.60 -4.14 -19.44
C SER A 233 -23.98 -3.63 -20.81
N LEU A 234 -23.20 -3.95 -21.83
CA LEU A 234 -23.55 -3.68 -23.22
C LEU A 234 -24.95 -4.24 -23.56
N ALA A 235 -25.40 -5.30 -22.88
CA ALA A 235 -26.75 -5.85 -23.05
C ALA A 235 -27.87 -4.90 -22.57
N VAL A 236 -27.60 -4.04 -21.58
CA VAL A 236 -28.58 -3.05 -21.09
C VAL A 236 -28.55 -1.76 -21.94
N PHE A 237 -27.40 -1.41 -22.52
CA PHE A 237 -27.28 -0.24 -23.39
C PHE A 237 -27.81 -0.49 -24.82
N LEU A 238 -27.75 -1.73 -25.30
CA LEU A 238 -28.22 -2.11 -26.64
C LEU A 238 -29.71 -2.44 -26.70
N GLY A 239 -30.45 -2.35 -25.59
CA GLY A 239 -31.90 -2.45 -25.59
C GLY A 239 -32.43 -3.75 -26.23
N GLU A 240 -31.75 -4.88 -26.05
CA GLU A 240 -32.29 -6.17 -26.48
C GLU A 240 -33.38 -6.62 -25.49
N GLU A 241 -34.53 -5.96 -25.58
CA GLU A 241 -35.82 -6.57 -25.24
C GLU A 241 -36.14 -7.65 -26.29
N GLY A 242 -35.92 -8.91 -25.91
CA GLY A 242 -36.71 -10.06 -26.35
C GLY A 242 -36.36 -10.72 -27.70
N PRO A 243 -36.95 -11.89 -28.02
CA PRO A 243 -38.36 -12.17 -27.75
C PRO A 243 -38.66 -13.46 -26.96
N ARG A 244 -39.96 -13.55 -26.65
CA ARG A 244 -40.71 -14.57 -25.91
C ARG A 244 -40.52 -16.01 -26.40
#